data_AF-A0A1V6GNK9-F1
#
_entry.id   AF-A0A1V6GNK9-F1
#
_cell.length_a   1.000
_cell.length_b   1.000
_cell.length_c   1.000
_cell.angle_alpha   90.00
_cell.angle_beta   90.00
_cell.angle_gamma   90.00
#
_symmetry.space_group_name_H-M   'P 1'
#
loop_
_entity.id
_entity.type
_entity.pdbx_description
1 polymer ?
#
loop_
_entity_poly.entity_id
_entity_poly.type
_entity_poly.pdbx_seq_one_letter_code
_entity_poly.pdbx_strand_id
1 'polypeptide(L)'
;MRAFAHDRAALLAAGGDPRRASDDGTLDASYGDVRLRCNLGDTPRTVAGTPLPAYGFRADAPGLTAGLAPDGTGYVTQNNGGRSEVWLFGHPGAAVAVPVPFNDTTVFTLDGAPETRLSAAGGTLRLTLPTRGSITRVLPPPERAALAPRDWPGTKPVIAVIDLGPGIAPALTAVTPAAWRVAFEASDLVRRHGLTLRTLTTYDELAAALASGPEQIFTIVNPYGELLLSPGHGRWRETLDAVRAYVNRGGIWWETAAYSFHRAVFRQGETWQTEHIGPGGLHHLRLPIQAGEVDQPPEPLHVTETGNVWLGPELAARVARTASTVNRGTPSTPNAPATVLVAGIEDGFIGGYRLDGWGTLWRVGGFNPDPELTKAVAAAALLHHYTVPPAPLPPLGTRFLYHAVHTAHR
;
A
#
# COMPACT_ATOMS: atom_id res chain seq x y z
N MET A 1 -34.07 -16.19 9.04
CA MET A 1 -32.98 -16.21 10.04
C MET A 1 -33.35 -17.25 11.08
N ARG A 2 -32.54 -18.30 11.29
CA ARG A 2 -32.90 -19.40 12.24
C ARG A 2 -32.22 -19.26 13.61
N ALA A 3 -31.06 -18.61 13.68
CA ALA A 3 -30.37 -18.25 14.91
C ALA A 3 -29.40 -17.08 14.65
N PHE A 4 -29.26 -16.16 15.60
CA PHE A 4 -28.31 -15.04 15.57
C PHE A 4 -27.89 -14.73 17.00
N ALA A 5 -26.59 -14.63 17.24
CA ALA A 5 -25.99 -14.21 18.49
C ALA A 5 -24.89 -13.20 18.21
N HIS A 6 -24.92 -12.08 18.94
CA HIS A 6 -23.85 -11.08 18.98
C HIS A 6 -23.36 -11.01 20.42
N ASP A 7 -22.09 -11.35 20.63
CA ASP A 7 -21.47 -11.39 21.95
C ASP A 7 -20.32 -10.38 22.06
N ARG A 8 -20.49 -9.42 22.98
CA ARG A 8 -19.50 -8.40 23.35
C ARG A 8 -18.86 -8.66 24.73
N ALA A 9 -19.18 -9.77 25.40
CA ALA A 9 -18.72 -10.05 26.76
C ALA A 9 -17.19 -10.10 26.87
N ALA A 10 -16.50 -10.67 25.88
CA ALA A 10 -15.03 -10.72 25.86
C ALA A 10 -14.39 -9.32 25.79
N LEU A 11 -14.98 -8.38 25.04
CA LEU A 11 -14.56 -6.98 24.97
C LEU A 11 -14.71 -6.30 26.34
N LEU A 12 -15.87 -6.48 26.98
CA LEU A 12 -16.18 -5.89 28.28
C LEU A 12 -15.31 -6.46 29.41
N ALA A 13 -15.01 -7.77 29.38
CA ALA A 13 -14.19 -8.44 30.39
C ALA A 13 -12.71 -8.02 30.35
N ALA A 14 -12.21 -7.61 29.19
CA ALA A 14 -10.84 -7.09 29.04
C ALA A 14 -10.68 -5.63 29.49
N GLY A 15 -11.71 -5.01 30.07
CA GLY A 15 -11.73 -3.58 30.41
C GLY A 15 -11.80 -2.67 29.17
N GLY A 16 -12.18 -3.21 28.01
CA GLY A 16 -12.27 -2.45 26.76
C GLY A 16 -13.45 -1.48 26.75
N ASP A 17 -13.27 -0.33 26.09
CA ASP A 17 -14.37 0.61 25.84
C ASP A 17 -15.32 0.01 24.79
N PRO A 18 -16.61 -0.22 25.08
CA PRO A 18 -17.58 -0.72 24.10
C PRO A 18 -17.82 0.22 22.91
N ARG A 19 -17.23 1.42 22.92
CA ARG A 19 -17.22 2.38 21.80
C ARG A 19 -15.95 2.29 20.95
N ARG A 20 -15.01 1.40 21.25
CA ARG A 20 -13.77 1.25 20.47
C ARG A 20 -14.13 0.76 19.06
N ALA A 21 -13.92 1.62 18.05
CA ALA A 21 -14.26 1.31 16.66
C ALA A 21 -13.55 0.05 16.13
N SER A 22 -12.39 -0.30 16.70
CA SER A 22 -11.59 -1.45 16.28
C SER A 22 -12.07 -2.81 16.81
N ASP A 23 -13.11 -2.88 17.65
CA ASP A 23 -13.58 -4.14 18.21
C ASP A 23 -15.06 -4.15 18.55
N ASP A 24 -15.84 -4.96 17.84
CA ASP A 24 -17.29 -5.12 18.04
C ASP A 24 -17.68 -6.54 18.53
N GLY A 25 -16.76 -7.26 19.19
CA GLY A 25 -17.09 -8.57 19.75
C GLY A 25 -17.09 -9.70 18.72
N THR A 26 -18.09 -10.59 18.78
CA THR A 26 -18.20 -11.77 17.93
C THR A 26 -19.64 -12.02 17.45
N LEU A 27 -19.80 -12.61 16.27
CA LEU A 27 -21.09 -12.98 15.70
C LEU A 27 -21.15 -14.49 15.42
N ASP A 28 -22.26 -15.13 15.74
CA ASP A 28 -22.62 -16.49 15.29
C ASP A 28 -24.06 -16.47 14.77
N ALA A 29 -24.25 -16.77 13.48
CA ALA A 29 -25.54 -16.64 12.82
C ALA A 29 -25.79 -17.78 11.83
N SER A 30 -27.06 -18.09 11.57
CA SER A 30 -27.48 -19.09 10.59
C SER A 30 -28.53 -18.55 9.62
N TYR A 31 -28.21 -18.65 8.32
CA TYR A 31 -29.01 -18.20 7.19
C TYR A 31 -29.27 -19.38 6.23
N GLY A 32 -30.44 -20.02 6.36
CA GLY A 32 -30.70 -21.27 5.65
C GLY A 32 -29.75 -22.37 6.14
N ASP A 33 -29.01 -22.96 5.21
CA ASP A 33 -28.01 -24.02 5.50
C ASP A 33 -26.60 -23.45 5.72
N VAL A 34 -26.44 -22.12 5.71
CA VAL A 34 -25.16 -21.46 5.96
C VAL A 34 -25.07 -21.04 7.43
N ARG A 35 -24.00 -21.44 8.10
CA ARG A 35 -23.60 -20.92 9.41
C ARG A 35 -22.41 -19.99 9.25
N LEU A 36 -22.50 -18.79 9.82
CA LEU A 36 -21.47 -17.75 9.78
C LEU A 36 -21.00 -17.44 11.19
N ARG A 37 -19.69 -17.49 11.40
CA ARG A 37 -19.00 -17.12 12.65
C ARG A 37 -17.99 -16.03 12.34
N CYS A 38 -18.06 -14.90 13.03
CA CYS A 38 -17.17 -13.76 12.80
C CYS A 38 -16.54 -13.30 14.11
N ASN A 39 -15.25 -12.98 14.04
CA ASN A 39 -14.56 -12.19 15.01
C ASN A 39 -14.50 -10.74 14.48
N LEU A 40 -15.10 -9.80 15.20
CA LEU A 40 -15.15 -8.39 14.82
C LEU A 40 -14.09 -7.56 15.55
N GLY A 41 -13.11 -8.20 16.21
CA GLY A 41 -12.04 -7.55 16.96
C GLY A 41 -10.64 -7.74 16.38
N ASP A 42 -9.72 -6.88 16.82
CA ASP A 42 -8.30 -6.86 16.46
C ASP A 42 -7.45 -7.98 17.09
N THR A 43 -8.05 -8.83 17.93
CA THR A 43 -7.40 -9.94 18.62
C THR A 43 -8.01 -11.28 18.20
N PRO A 44 -7.24 -12.36 18.03
CA PRO A 44 -7.78 -13.69 17.74
C PRO A 44 -8.76 -14.18 18.82
N ARG A 45 -9.85 -14.85 18.43
CA ARG A 45 -10.91 -15.32 19.34
C ARG A 45 -11.47 -16.67 18.93
N THR A 46 -12.00 -17.41 19.90
CA THR A 46 -12.80 -18.61 19.65
C THR A 46 -14.28 -18.23 19.63
N VAL A 47 -14.93 -18.40 18.48
CA VAL A 47 -16.36 -18.10 18.28
C VAL A 47 -17.11 -19.41 18.09
N ALA A 48 -18.00 -19.75 19.03
CA ALA A 48 -18.77 -21.00 19.03
C ALA A 48 -17.88 -22.24 18.77
N GLY A 49 -16.77 -22.34 19.51
CA GLY A 49 -15.80 -23.44 19.41
C GLY A 49 -14.87 -23.38 18.20
N THR A 50 -14.93 -22.33 17.37
CA THR A 50 -14.02 -22.15 16.22
C THR A 50 -12.99 -21.07 16.49
N PRO A 51 -11.68 -21.37 16.44
CA PRO A 51 -10.65 -20.35 16.50
C PRO A 51 -10.66 -19.51 15.21
N LEU A 52 -10.73 -18.20 15.35
CA LEU A 52 -10.71 -17.22 14.28
C LEU A 52 -9.58 -16.21 14.51
N PRO A 53 -8.85 -15.79 13.47
CA PRO A 53 -7.88 -14.70 13.57
C PRO A 53 -8.58 -13.37 13.91
N ALA A 54 -7.79 -12.33 14.20
CA ALA A 54 -8.27 -10.95 14.26
C ALA A 54 -9.04 -10.61 12.98
N TYR A 55 -10.21 -10.01 13.11
CA TYR A 55 -11.14 -9.70 12.01
C TYR A 55 -11.49 -10.89 11.10
N GLY A 56 -11.32 -12.11 11.59
CA GLY A 56 -11.54 -13.34 10.85
C GLY A 56 -13.01 -13.75 10.79
N PHE A 57 -13.35 -14.56 9.80
CA PHE A 57 -14.65 -15.21 9.73
C PHE A 57 -14.52 -16.66 9.24
N ARG A 58 -15.57 -17.44 9.50
CA ARG A 58 -15.79 -18.77 8.93
C ARG A 58 -17.25 -18.92 8.54
N ALA A 59 -17.48 -19.33 7.31
CA ALA A 59 -18.77 -19.71 6.78
C ALA A 59 -18.75 -21.21 6.45
N ASP A 60 -19.76 -21.96 6.92
CA ASP A 60 -19.93 -23.37 6.63
C ASP A 60 -21.31 -23.61 6.02
N ALA A 61 -21.36 -24.43 4.99
CA ALA A 61 -22.57 -24.96 4.38
C ALA A 61 -22.35 -26.45 4.04
N PRO A 62 -23.39 -27.23 3.71
CA PRO A 62 -23.22 -28.61 3.28
C PRO A 62 -22.20 -28.73 2.14
N GLY A 63 -21.08 -29.40 2.42
CA GLY A 63 -19.99 -29.59 1.45
C GLY A 63 -19.16 -28.35 1.14
N LEU A 64 -19.29 -27.23 1.86
CA LEU A 64 -18.52 -26.01 1.61
C LEU A 64 -18.05 -25.34 2.91
N THR A 65 -16.81 -24.84 2.90
CA THR A 65 -16.27 -23.99 3.97
C THR A 65 -15.50 -22.83 3.37
N ALA A 66 -15.70 -21.62 3.88
CA ALA A 66 -14.95 -20.44 3.50
C ALA A 66 -14.52 -19.65 4.73
N GLY A 67 -13.42 -18.91 4.64
CA GLY A 67 -13.01 -18.07 5.75
C GLY A 67 -11.60 -17.51 5.64
N LEU A 68 -11.10 -17.05 6.78
CA LEU A 68 -9.73 -16.56 6.95
C LEU A 68 -8.96 -17.51 7.87
N ALA A 69 -7.85 -18.06 7.39
CA ALA A 69 -6.95 -18.88 8.18
C ALA A 69 -6.08 -18.01 9.11
N PRO A 70 -5.46 -18.59 10.17
CA PRO A 70 -4.67 -17.83 11.15
C PRO A 70 -3.49 -17.05 10.57
N ASP A 71 -2.93 -17.51 9.45
CA ASP A 71 -1.86 -16.86 8.68
C ASP A 71 -2.38 -15.70 7.80
N GLY A 72 -3.68 -15.42 7.85
CA GLY A 72 -4.35 -14.43 7.02
C GLY A 72 -4.74 -14.94 5.64
N THR A 73 -4.52 -16.21 5.30
CA THR A 73 -4.90 -16.80 4.00
C THR A 73 -6.43 -16.90 3.90
N GLY A 74 -7.00 -16.30 2.86
CA GLY A 74 -8.42 -16.44 2.56
C GLY A 74 -8.63 -17.77 1.85
N TYR A 75 -9.70 -18.48 2.15
CA TYR A 75 -9.95 -19.79 1.54
C TYR A 75 -11.43 -20.02 1.25
N VAL A 76 -11.66 -20.86 0.24
CA VAL A 76 -12.93 -21.53 -0.04
C VAL A 76 -12.60 -22.99 -0.35
N THR A 77 -13.28 -23.92 0.29
CA THR A 77 -13.14 -25.36 0.04
C THR A 77 -14.53 -25.94 -0.20
N GLN A 78 -14.65 -26.79 -1.21
CA GLN A 78 -15.93 -27.38 -1.62
C GLN A 78 -15.77 -28.85 -1.96
N ASN A 79 -16.78 -29.66 -1.65
CA ASN A 79 -16.93 -31.04 -2.08
C ASN A 79 -18.41 -31.31 -2.39
N ASN A 80 -18.69 -31.78 -3.61
CA ASN A 80 -20.04 -32.09 -4.08
C ASN A 80 -20.27 -33.59 -4.37
N GLY A 81 -19.46 -34.47 -3.78
CA GLY A 81 -19.59 -35.93 -3.88
C GLY A 81 -18.93 -36.56 -5.12
N GLY A 82 -18.44 -35.76 -6.08
CA GLY A 82 -17.62 -36.24 -7.20
C GLY A 82 -16.46 -35.31 -7.57
N ARG A 83 -16.48 -34.08 -7.05
CA ARG A 83 -15.47 -33.06 -7.29
C ARG A 83 -15.19 -32.31 -5.99
N SER A 84 -13.91 -32.17 -5.69
CA SER A 84 -13.42 -31.35 -4.58
C SER A 84 -12.65 -30.17 -5.16
N GLU A 85 -12.92 -28.97 -4.65
CA GLU A 85 -12.28 -27.74 -5.11
C GLU A 85 -11.74 -26.95 -3.91
N VAL A 86 -10.61 -26.29 -4.15
CA VAL A 86 -9.92 -25.49 -3.14
C VAL A 86 -9.47 -24.20 -3.82
N TRP A 87 -9.95 -23.06 -3.32
CA TRP A 87 -9.45 -21.74 -3.66
C TRP A 87 -8.72 -21.16 -2.46
N LEU A 88 -7.49 -20.70 -2.67
CA LEU A 88 -6.68 -20.06 -1.64
C LEU A 88 -6.23 -18.70 -2.14
N PHE A 89 -6.42 -17.67 -1.35
CA PHE A 89 -5.88 -16.35 -1.61
C PHE A 89 -4.77 -16.10 -0.60
N GLY A 90 -3.51 -16.14 -1.00
CA GLY A 90 -2.38 -16.13 -0.06
C GLY A 90 -1.05 -15.77 -0.72
N HIS A 91 0.00 -15.65 0.08
CA HIS A 91 1.33 -15.32 -0.44
C HIS A 91 2.00 -16.53 -1.11
N PRO A 92 2.74 -16.35 -2.21
CA PRO A 92 3.62 -17.38 -2.72
C PRO A 92 4.59 -17.85 -1.63
N GLY A 93 4.78 -19.17 -1.50
CA GLY A 93 5.64 -19.77 -0.48
C GLY A 93 5.05 -19.83 0.93
N ALA A 94 3.86 -19.29 1.18
CA ALA A 94 3.24 -19.38 2.50
C ALA A 94 2.87 -20.83 2.85
N ALA A 95 3.15 -21.23 4.09
CA ALA A 95 2.67 -22.48 4.66
C ALA A 95 1.23 -22.28 5.15
N VAL A 96 0.27 -22.85 4.42
CA VAL A 96 -1.16 -22.68 4.64
C VAL A 96 -1.75 -23.92 5.29
N ALA A 97 -2.66 -23.71 6.25
CA ALA A 97 -3.49 -24.75 6.84
C ALA A 97 -4.96 -24.32 6.81
N VAL A 98 -5.79 -25.01 6.03
CA VAL A 98 -7.22 -24.67 5.86
C VAL A 98 -8.12 -25.89 6.10
N PRO A 99 -9.33 -25.69 6.64
CA PRO A 99 -10.28 -26.78 6.80
C PRO A 99 -10.82 -27.23 5.44
N VAL A 100 -10.97 -28.54 5.28
CA VAL A 100 -11.51 -29.16 4.07
C VAL A 100 -12.59 -30.19 4.40
N PRO A 101 -13.63 -30.32 3.56
CA PRO A 101 -14.72 -31.28 3.76
C PRO A 101 -14.37 -32.70 3.26
N PHE A 102 -13.08 -33.07 3.17
CA PHE A 102 -12.61 -34.37 2.68
C PHE A 102 -11.38 -34.84 3.49
N ASN A 103 -11.22 -36.16 3.65
CA ASN A 103 -10.24 -36.77 4.56
C ASN A 103 -9.20 -37.69 3.90
N ASP A 104 -9.08 -37.62 2.57
CA ASP A 104 -8.24 -38.56 1.82
C ASP A 104 -6.94 -37.92 1.30
N THR A 105 -5.91 -38.76 1.12
CA THR A 105 -4.73 -38.40 0.33
C THR A 105 -5.16 -38.26 -1.12
N THR A 106 -5.41 -37.02 -1.52
CA THR A 106 -6.07 -36.69 -2.77
C THR A 106 -5.08 -35.95 -3.66
N VAL A 107 -4.80 -36.44 -4.86
CA VAL A 107 -3.98 -35.69 -5.81
C VAL A 107 -4.82 -34.53 -6.34
N PHE A 108 -4.38 -33.31 -6.07
CA PHE A 108 -4.99 -32.11 -6.61
C PHE A 108 -4.15 -31.59 -7.77
N THR A 109 -4.83 -31.15 -8.82
CA THR A 109 -4.18 -30.39 -9.88
C THR A 109 -4.38 -28.93 -9.57
N LEU A 110 -3.27 -28.23 -9.34
CA LEU A 110 -3.30 -26.78 -9.19
C LEU A 110 -3.24 -26.13 -10.57
N ASP A 111 -4.11 -25.15 -10.80
CA ASP A 111 -4.10 -24.39 -12.04
C ASP A 111 -2.71 -23.77 -12.31
N GLY A 112 -2.13 -24.11 -13.45
CA GLY A 112 -0.85 -23.56 -13.90
C GLY A 112 0.40 -24.14 -13.23
N ALA A 113 0.30 -25.23 -12.47
CA ALA A 113 1.44 -25.97 -11.92
C ALA A 113 1.31 -27.48 -12.23
N PRO A 114 2.41 -28.24 -12.22
CA PRO A 114 2.34 -29.69 -12.33
C PRO A 114 1.51 -30.30 -11.19
N GLU A 115 1.01 -31.53 -11.39
CA GLU A 115 0.28 -32.29 -10.38
C GLU A 115 1.00 -32.24 -9.03
N THR A 116 0.34 -31.67 -8.02
CA THR A 116 0.92 -31.49 -6.69
C THR A 116 0.14 -32.37 -5.73
N ARG A 117 0.81 -33.32 -5.09
CA ARG A 117 0.17 -34.11 -4.03
C ARG A 117 -0.09 -33.22 -2.83
N LEU A 118 -1.36 -32.92 -2.57
CA LEU A 118 -1.77 -32.24 -1.34
C LEU A 118 -2.39 -33.28 -0.41
N SER A 119 -1.94 -33.35 0.84
CA SER A 119 -2.53 -34.25 1.83
C SER A 119 -3.45 -33.46 2.76
N ALA A 120 -4.70 -33.90 2.84
CA ALA A 120 -5.59 -33.54 3.93
C ALA A 120 -5.46 -34.60 5.03
N ALA A 121 -5.27 -34.15 6.26
CA ALA A 121 -5.24 -35.03 7.44
C ALA A 121 -6.10 -34.40 8.54
N GLY A 122 -7.03 -35.19 9.10
CA GLY A 122 -7.93 -34.73 10.16
C GLY A 122 -8.77 -33.52 9.74
N GLY A 123 -9.31 -33.51 8.52
CA GLY A 123 -10.12 -32.42 7.97
C GLY A 123 -9.37 -31.12 7.69
N THR A 124 -8.03 -31.16 7.69
CA THR A 124 -7.18 -29.99 7.43
C THR A 124 -6.24 -30.27 6.26
N LEU A 125 -6.27 -29.40 5.26
CA LEU A 125 -5.30 -29.37 4.16
C LEU A 125 -4.11 -28.52 4.57
N ARG A 126 -2.91 -29.10 4.48
CA ARG A 126 -1.65 -28.38 4.71
C ARG A 126 -0.85 -28.36 3.42
N LEU A 127 -0.40 -27.18 3.00
CA LEU A 127 0.42 -27.02 1.82
C LEU A 127 1.30 -25.79 1.91
N THR A 128 2.42 -25.81 1.21
CA THR A 128 3.15 -24.60 0.87
C THR A 128 2.61 -24.10 -0.46
N LEU A 129 2.06 -22.88 -0.50
CA LEU A 129 1.59 -22.28 -1.74
C LEU A 129 2.76 -22.21 -2.73
N PRO A 130 2.61 -22.71 -3.96
CA PRO A 130 3.71 -22.69 -4.90
C PRO A 130 4.09 -21.26 -5.25
N THR A 131 5.33 -21.10 -5.67
CA THR A 131 5.81 -19.85 -6.24
C THR A 131 5.08 -19.59 -7.56
N ARG A 132 3.98 -18.85 -7.52
CA ARG A 132 3.47 -18.21 -8.74
C ARG A 132 4.38 -17.05 -9.06
N GLY A 133 4.69 -16.90 -10.36
CA GLY A 133 5.63 -15.94 -10.92
C GLY A 133 5.70 -14.72 -10.01
N SER A 134 6.79 -14.62 -9.25
CA SER A 134 7.04 -13.42 -8.49
C SER A 134 6.94 -12.30 -9.51
N ILE A 135 6.20 -11.23 -9.18
CA ILE A 135 6.46 -9.99 -9.90
C ILE A 135 7.97 -9.82 -9.78
N THR A 136 8.68 -9.93 -10.91
CA THR A 136 10.13 -9.95 -10.89
C THR A 136 10.53 -8.62 -10.29
N ARG A 137 11.01 -8.67 -9.04
CA ARG A 137 11.36 -7.45 -8.33
C ARG A 137 12.50 -6.82 -9.11
N VAL A 138 12.35 -5.53 -9.41
CA VAL A 138 13.44 -4.79 -10.02
C VAL A 138 14.44 -4.51 -8.90
N LEU A 139 15.58 -5.22 -8.92
CA LEU A 139 16.65 -5.02 -7.95
C LEU A 139 17.49 -3.79 -8.36
N PRO A 140 18.17 -3.14 -7.40
CA PRO A 140 19.24 -2.21 -7.74
C PRO A 140 20.29 -2.91 -8.60
N PRO A 141 20.84 -2.25 -9.63
CA PRO A 141 21.98 -2.78 -10.38
C PRO A 141 23.14 -3.14 -9.42
N PRO A 142 23.82 -4.29 -9.59
CA PRO A 142 24.84 -4.76 -8.65
C PRO A 142 25.93 -3.72 -8.33
N GLU A 143 26.34 -2.94 -9.34
CA GLU A 143 27.33 -1.87 -9.24
C GLU A 143 26.88 -0.67 -8.38
N ARG A 144 25.59 -0.58 -8.04
CA ARG A 144 25.00 0.52 -7.25
C ARG A 144 24.30 0.07 -5.97
N ALA A 145 24.04 -1.22 -5.81
CA ALA A 145 23.30 -1.74 -4.65
C ALA A 145 23.92 -1.33 -3.30
N ALA A 146 25.25 -1.19 -3.25
CA ALA A 146 25.99 -0.77 -2.06
C ALA A 146 26.34 0.73 -2.02
N LEU A 147 25.95 1.51 -3.04
CA LEU A 147 26.29 2.93 -3.15
C LEU A 147 25.06 3.81 -2.88
N ALA A 148 25.26 4.87 -2.10
CA ALA A 148 24.29 5.95 -2.02
C ALA A 148 24.25 6.71 -3.35
N PRO A 149 23.11 7.31 -3.75
CA PRO A 149 23.01 8.11 -4.97
C PRO A 149 24.05 9.22 -5.10
N ARG A 150 24.50 9.81 -3.99
CA ARG A 150 25.59 10.80 -3.99
C ARG A 150 26.94 10.27 -4.48
N ASP A 151 27.13 8.96 -4.39
CA ASP A 151 28.37 8.25 -4.68
C ASP A 151 28.28 7.52 -6.04
N TRP A 152 27.18 7.68 -6.79
CA TRP A 152 27.05 7.13 -8.13
C TRP A 152 27.99 7.82 -9.12
N PRO A 153 28.55 7.08 -10.10
CA PRO A 153 29.40 7.66 -11.12
C PRO A 153 28.61 8.56 -12.08
N GLY A 154 29.25 9.62 -12.56
CA GLY A 154 28.69 10.52 -13.57
C GLY A 154 28.25 11.88 -13.02
N THR A 155 27.40 12.57 -13.79
CA THR A 155 26.84 13.86 -13.39
C THR A 155 25.84 13.67 -12.26
N LYS A 156 25.79 14.64 -11.34
CA LYS A 156 24.79 14.63 -10.26
C LYS A 156 23.38 14.69 -10.85
N PRO A 157 22.44 13.86 -10.37
CA PRO A 157 21.06 13.90 -10.83
C PRO A 157 20.37 15.20 -10.37
N VAL A 158 19.21 15.49 -10.96
CA VAL A 158 18.43 16.69 -10.65
C VAL A 158 17.19 16.36 -9.80
N ILE A 159 16.70 17.36 -9.06
CA ILE A 159 15.39 17.35 -8.41
C ILE A 159 14.39 17.99 -9.37
N ALA A 160 13.38 17.26 -9.81
CA ALA A 160 12.34 17.79 -10.66
C ALA A 160 11.08 18.19 -9.86
N VAL A 161 10.50 19.35 -10.16
CA VAL A 161 9.23 19.82 -9.58
C VAL A 161 8.27 20.13 -10.72
N ILE A 162 7.08 19.53 -10.69
CA ILE A 162 6.02 19.83 -11.66
C ILE A 162 5.44 21.21 -11.36
N ASP A 163 5.40 22.09 -12.36
CA ASP A 163 4.76 23.41 -12.29
C ASP A 163 3.99 23.64 -13.59
N LEU A 164 2.68 23.38 -13.53
CA LEU A 164 1.77 23.48 -14.66
C LEU A 164 1.40 24.96 -14.97
N GLY A 165 1.95 25.90 -14.22
CA GLY A 165 1.73 27.33 -14.41
C GLY A 165 0.29 27.75 -14.12
N PRO A 166 -0.16 28.90 -14.69
CA PRO A 166 -1.48 29.43 -14.42
C PRO A 166 -2.61 28.57 -15.00
N GLY A 167 -3.81 28.73 -14.43
CA GLY A 167 -5.03 28.07 -14.89
C GLY A 167 -5.31 26.69 -14.26
N ILE A 168 -4.39 26.18 -13.43
CA ILE A 168 -4.63 25.00 -12.60
C ILE A 168 -3.98 25.22 -11.22
N ALA A 169 -4.76 25.00 -10.17
CA ALA A 169 -4.29 25.12 -8.79
C ALA A 169 -4.09 23.74 -8.16
N PRO A 170 -3.14 23.57 -7.23
CA PRO A 170 -3.06 22.39 -6.39
C PRO A 170 -4.39 22.09 -5.70
N ALA A 171 -4.78 20.82 -5.65
CA ALA A 171 -6.01 20.39 -4.99
C ALA A 171 -5.71 19.99 -3.55
N LEU A 172 -6.46 20.58 -2.60
CA LEU A 172 -6.43 20.20 -1.17
C LEU A 172 -5.01 20.30 -0.56
N THR A 173 -4.23 21.28 -1.01
CA THR A 173 -2.95 21.65 -0.43
C THR A 173 -2.65 23.13 -0.67
N ALA A 174 -1.98 23.77 0.29
CA ALA A 174 -1.46 25.12 0.15
C ALA A 174 0.02 25.15 -0.30
N VAL A 175 0.68 24.00 -0.45
CA VAL A 175 2.09 23.93 -0.87
C VAL A 175 2.18 24.12 -2.39
N THR A 176 2.63 25.29 -2.82
CA THR A 176 2.77 25.62 -4.24
C THR A 176 4.02 24.99 -4.87
N PRO A 177 4.08 24.83 -6.20
CA PRO A 177 5.31 24.44 -6.90
C PRO A 177 6.51 25.34 -6.53
N ALA A 178 6.29 26.65 -6.44
CA ALA A 178 7.31 27.61 -6.03
C ALA A 178 7.81 27.37 -4.59
N ALA A 179 6.89 27.08 -3.64
CA ALA A 179 7.26 26.79 -2.26
C ALA A 179 8.11 25.51 -2.15
N TRP A 180 7.81 24.48 -2.95
CA TRP A 180 8.62 23.28 -3.06
C TRP A 180 10.04 23.58 -3.56
N ARG A 181 10.16 24.36 -4.62
CA ARG A 181 11.46 24.77 -5.16
C ARG A 181 12.31 25.51 -4.13
N VAL A 182 11.74 26.52 -3.47
CA VAL A 182 12.43 27.28 -2.42
C VAL A 182 12.92 26.37 -1.29
N ALA A 183 12.10 25.41 -0.86
CA ALA A 183 12.51 24.48 0.18
C ALA A 183 13.68 23.58 -0.24
N PHE A 184 13.69 23.06 -1.48
CA PHE A 184 14.81 22.25 -1.94
C PHE A 184 16.08 23.08 -2.21
N GLU A 185 15.94 24.29 -2.75
CA GLU A 185 17.07 25.25 -2.90
C GLU A 185 17.70 25.60 -1.55
N ALA A 186 16.90 25.65 -0.47
CA ALA A 186 17.38 25.87 0.88
C ALA A 186 17.96 24.60 1.57
N SER A 187 17.70 23.41 1.03
CA SER A 187 18.09 22.13 1.65
C SER A 187 19.55 21.76 1.41
N ASP A 188 20.07 20.84 2.22
CA ASP A 188 21.41 20.28 2.08
C ASP A 188 21.62 19.53 0.75
N LEU A 189 20.55 19.04 0.11
CA LEU A 189 20.65 18.43 -1.22
C LEU A 189 21.27 19.42 -2.23
N VAL A 190 20.87 20.69 -2.18
CA VAL A 190 21.41 21.72 -3.07
C VAL A 190 22.63 22.37 -2.43
N ARG A 191 22.50 22.88 -1.20
CA ARG A 191 23.55 23.71 -0.58
C ARG A 191 24.84 22.96 -0.27
N ARG A 192 24.72 21.70 0.17
CA ARG A 192 25.87 20.87 0.57
C ARG A 192 26.24 19.88 -0.52
N HIS A 193 25.24 19.28 -1.17
CA HIS A 193 25.44 18.21 -2.12
C HIS A 193 25.41 18.66 -3.58
N GLY A 194 25.03 19.90 -3.88
CA GLY A 194 25.14 20.49 -5.22
C GLY A 194 24.21 19.88 -6.26
N LEU A 195 23.06 19.32 -5.85
CA LEU A 195 22.00 19.00 -6.80
C LEU A 195 21.43 20.29 -7.41
N THR A 196 20.86 20.16 -8.60
CA THR A 196 20.15 21.25 -9.26
C THR A 196 18.66 20.95 -9.33
N LEU A 197 17.85 21.99 -9.51
CA LEU A 197 16.41 21.87 -9.70
C LEU A 197 16.05 22.02 -11.17
N ARG A 198 15.04 21.26 -11.60
CA ARG A 198 14.39 21.37 -12.91
C ARG A 198 12.89 21.54 -12.73
N THR A 199 12.29 22.47 -13.47
CA THR A 199 10.84 22.59 -13.54
C THR A 199 10.31 21.75 -14.71
N LEU A 200 9.20 21.04 -14.49
CA LEU A 200 8.47 20.30 -15.53
C LEU A 200 7.10 20.96 -15.72
N THR A 201 6.85 21.52 -16.90
CA THR A 201 5.69 22.36 -17.23
C THR A 201 4.68 21.68 -18.14
N THR A 202 5.10 20.63 -18.85
CA THR A 202 4.27 19.90 -19.81
C THR A 202 4.31 18.39 -19.56
N TYR A 203 3.35 17.67 -20.16
CA TYR A 203 3.36 16.21 -20.11
C TYR A 203 4.60 15.63 -20.80
N ASP A 204 5.04 16.19 -21.93
CA ASP A 204 6.20 15.67 -22.66
C ASP A 204 7.48 15.80 -21.83
N GLU A 205 7.64 16.90 -21.09
CA GLU A 205 8.74 17.08 -20.14
C GLU A 205 8.68 16.06 -18.99
N LEU A 206 7.49 15.79 -18.46
CA LEU A 206 7.27 14.77 -17.44
C LEU A 206 7.60 13.36 -17.98
N ALA A 207 7.10 13.01 -19.16
CA ALA A 207 7.35 11.72 -19.79
C ALA A 207 8.85 11.51 -20.05
N ALA A 208 9.55 12.53 -20.53
CA ALA A 208 11.01 12.50 -20.71
C ALA A 208 11.76 12.30 -19.38
N ALA A 209 11.35 13.00 -18.32
CA ALA A 209 11.96 12.87 -16.99
C ALA A 209 11.75 11.47 -16.39
N LEU A 210 10.54 10.90 -16.53
CA LEU A 210 10.23 9.54 -16.09
C LEU A 210 11.05 8.49 -16.87
N ALA A 211 11.24 8.71 -18.17
CA ALA A 211 12.00 7.80 -19.03
C ALA A 211 13.50 7.81 -18.71
N SER A 212 14.09 8.99 -18.45
CA SER A 212 15.54 9.17 -18.25
C SER A 212 16.13 8.43 -17.05
N GLY A 213 15.30 8.03 -16.08
CA GLY A 213 15.72 7.22 -14.94
C GLY A 213 16.32 8.04 -13.78
N PRO A 214 16.56 7.37 -12.63
CA PRO A 214 17.02 8.00 -11.39
C PRO A 214 18.42 8.62 -11.47
N GLU A 215 19.24 8.21 -12.45
CA GLU A 215 20.59 8.71 -12.66
C GLU A 215 20.60 10.15 -13.18
N GLN A 216 19.53 10.54 -13.88
CA GLN A 216 19.37 11.89 -14.41
C GLN A 216 18.37 12.70 -13.58
N ILE A 217 17.28 12.06 -13.14
CA ILE A 217 16.22 12.67 -12.34
C ILE A 217 16.11 11.91 -11.03
N PHE A 218 16.72 12.42 -9.96
CA PHE A 218 16.76 11.75 -8.65
C PHE A 218 15.35 11.60 -8.05
N THR A 219 14.55 12.66 -8.16
CA THR A 219 13.19 12.71 -7.64
C THR A 219 12.31 13.59 -8.51
N ILE A 220 11.02 13.25 -8.60
CA ILE A 220 9.98 14.07 -9.22
C ILE A 220 8.93 14.36 -8.15
N VAL A 221 8.69 15.65 -7.91
CA VAL A 221 7.67 16.13 -6.98
C VAL A 221 6.42 16.56 -7.74
N ASN A 222 5.28 15.97 -7.38
CA ASN A 222 3.96 16.40 -7.77
C ASN A 222 3.33 17.27 -6.67
N PRO A 223 3.30 18.60 -6.83
CA PRO A 223 2.76 19.51 -5.83
C PRO A 223 1.23 19.58 -5.84
N TYR A 224 0.54 18.95 -6.79
CA TYR A 224 -0.87 19.22 -7.06
C TYR A 224 -1.88 18.40 -6.25
N GLY A 225 -1.44 17.68 -5.22
CA GLY A 225 -2.31 16.93 -4.30
C GLY A 225 -3.06 15.79 -5.01
N GLU A 226 -4.35 15.97 -5.28
CA GLU A 226 -5.17 14.96 -5.97
C GLU A 226 -4.90 14.83 -7.48
N LEU A 227 -4.22 15.81 -8.08
CA LEU A 227 -4.14 15.93 -9.54
C LEU A 227 -2.91 15.20 -10.09
N LEU A 228 -3.11 14.45 -11.17
CA LEU A 228 -2.09 13.78 -11.96
C LEU A 228 -2.00 14.37 -13.36
N LEU A 229 -0.82 14.83 -13.78
CA LEU A 229 -0.62 15.24 -15.17
C LEU A 229 -0.71 14.04 -16.13
N SER A 230 -1.50 14.17 -17.19
CA SER A 230 -1.77 13.10 -18.16
C SER A 230 -1.65 13.61 -19.60
N PRO A 231 -1.42 12.72 -20.59
CA PRO A 231 -1.27 13.14 -21.99
C PRO A 231 -2.61 13.56 -22.63
N GLY A 232 -3.74 13.21 -22.02
CA GLY A 232 -5.06 13.48 -22.56
C GLY A 232 -6.14 12.67 -21.85
N HIS A 233 -7.40 12.93 -22.22
CA HIS A 233 -8.58 12.25 -21.68
C HIS A 233 -8.49 10.73 -21.82
N GLY A 234 -8.77 10.00 -20.73
CA GLY A 234 -8.76 8.55 -20.65
C GLY A 234 -7.37 7.90 -20.58
N ARG A 235 -6.30 8.70 -20.66
CA ARG A 235 -4.91 8.20 -20.79
C ARG A 235 -4.08 8.31 -19.50
N TRP A 236 -4.73 8.58 -18.36
CA TRP A 236 -4.06 8.71 -17.06
C TRP A 236 -3.28 7.45 -16.63
N ARG A 237 -3.69 6.26 -17.08
CA ARG A 237 -2.97 5.00 -16.81
C ARG A 237 -1.57 4.99 -17.38
N GLU A 238 -1.36 5.63 -18.54
CA GLU A 238 -0.05 5.71 -19.17
C GLU A 238 0.94 6.48 -18.29
N THR A 239 0.51 7.59 -17.68
CA THR A 239 1.35 8.30 -16.71
C THR A 239 1.65 7.42 -15.50
N LEU A 240 0.66 6.73 -14.93
CA LEU A 240 0.88 5.91 -13.75
C LEU A 240 1.76 4.68 -14.03
N ASP A 241 1.70 4.10 -15.22
CA ASP A 241 2.61 3.04 -15.64
C ASP A 241 4.05 3.58 -15.78
N ALA A 242 4.22 4.79 -16.31
CA ALA A 242 5.52 5.45 -16.37
C ALA A 242 6.07 5.82 -14.96
N VAL A 243 5.21 6.31 -14.05
CA VAL A 243 5.56 6.54 -12.64
C VAL A 243 5.98 5.24 -11.96
N ARG A 244 5.19 4.16 -12.12
CA ARG A 244 5.54 2.83 -11.62
C ARG A 244 6.90 2.38 -12.14
N ALA A 245 7.14 2.48 -13.44
CA ALA A 245 8.40 2.06 -14.06
C ALA A 245 9.58 2.89 -13.55
N TYR A 246 9.42 4.21 -13.39
CA TYR A 246 10.44 5.09 -12.82
C TYR A 246 10.76 4.73 -11.36
N VAL A 247 9.73 4.58 -10.52
CA VAL A 247 9.89 4.17 -9.11
C VAL A 247 10.51 2.78 -9.00
N ASN A 248 10.09 1.82 -9.84
CA ASN A 248 10.65 0.47 -9.83
C ASN A 248 12.15 0.47 -10.17
N ARG A 249 12.61 1.37 -11.04
CA ARG A 249 14.03 1.49 -11.42
C ARG A 249 14.89 2.25 -10.42
N GLY A 250 14.35 2.71 -9.29
CA GLY A 250 15.09 3.45 -8.27
C GLY A 250 14.69 4.92 -8.12
N GLY A 251 13.79 5.41 -8.96
CA GLY A 251 13.29 6.79 -8.91
C GLY A 251 12.47 7.09 -7.67
N ILE A 252 12.43 8.35 -7.28
CA ILE A 252 11.61 8.82 -6.16
C ILE A 252 10.48 9.69 -6.69
N TRP A 253 9.24 9.31 -6.39
CA TRP A 253 8.06 10.10 -6.72
C TRP A 253 7.47 10.67 -5.43
N TRP A 254 7.19 11.96 -5.37
CA TRP A 254 6.67 12.62 -4.16
C TRP A 254 5.30 13.27 -4.40
N GLU A 255 4.28 12.77 -3.69
CA GLU A 255 2.92 13.33 -3.65
C GLU A 255 2.70 14.23 -2.43
N THR A 256 1.85 15.25 -2.58
CA THR A 256 1.80 16.37 -1.62
C THR A 256 0.64 16.34 -0.63
N ALA A 257 -0.51 15.76 -0.96
CA ALA A 257 -1.67 15.71 -0.05
C ALA A 257 -2.79 14.79 -0.57
N ALA A 258 -3.81 14.60 0.27
CA ALA A 258 -5.14 14.11 -0.07
C ALA A 258 -5.16 12.71 -0.71
N TYR A 259 -6.09 12.47 -1.63
CA TYR A 259 -6.20 11.23 -2.37
C TYR A 259 -5.43 11.35 -3.69
N SER A 260 -4.15 10.99 -3.65
CA SER A 260 -3.28 11.11 -4.82
C SER A 260 -3.88 10.41 -6.05
N PHE A 261 -3.73 11.02 -7.22
CA PHE A 261 -4.20 10.49 -8.51
C PHE A 261 -5.72 10.32 -8.63
N HIS A 262 -6.50 11.09 -7.86
CA HIS A 262 -7.96 11.05 -7.89
C HIS A 262 -8.55 11.77 -9.12
N ARG A 263 -7.79 12.69 -9.72
CA ARG A 263 -8.15 13.39 -10.95
C ARG A 263 -6.96 13.45 -11.90
N ALA A 264 -7.21 13.28 -13.19
CA ALA A 264 -6.23 13.61 -14.22
C ALA A 264 -6.39 15.06 -14.66
N VAL A 265 -5.28 15.69 -15.01
CA VAL A 265 -5.24 16.99 -15.68
C VAL A 265 -4.48 16.85 -16.99
N PHE A 266 -4.96 17.52 -18.03
CA PHE A 266 -4.32 17.50 -19.35
C PHE A 266 -4.65 18.80 -20.10
N ARG A 267 -3.83 19.12 -21.11
CA ARG A 267 -4.09 20.25 -21.99
C ARG A 267 -5.03 19.83 -23.12
N GLN A 268 -6.02 20.67 -23.41
CA GLN A 268 -6.77 20.66 -24.66
C GLN A 268 -6.62 22.05 -25.30
N GLY A 269 -5.71 22.14 -26.26
CA GLY A 269 -5.18 23.44 -26.73
C GLY A 269 -4.58 24.22 -25.56
N GLU A 270 -4.93 25.50 -25.46
CA GLU A 270 -4.45 26.41 -24.42
C GLU A 270 -5.20 26.30 -23.08
N THR A 271 -6.10 25.32 -22.91
CA THR A 271 -6.90 25.16 -21.69
C THR A 271 -6.53 23.92 -20.90
N TRP A 272 -6.57 24.02 -19.57
CA TRP A 272 -6.49 22.86 -18.70
C TRP A 272 -7.86 22.21 -18.60
N GLN A 273 -7.89 20.89 -18.80
CA GLN A 273 -9.04 20.04 -18.61
C GLN A 273 -8.77 19.08 -17.45
N THR A 274 -9.84 18.62 -16.81
CA THR A 274 -9.74 17.64 -15.73
C THR A 274 -10.67 16.47 -15.95
N GLU A 275 -10.21 15.27 -15.67
CA GLU A 275 -11.00 14.03 -15.69
C GLU A 275 -11.04 13.45 -14.27
N HIS A 276 -12.21 12.97 -13.85
CA HIS A 276 -12.36 12.28 -12.57
C HIS A 276 -11.96 10.81 -12.70
N ILE A 277 -10.99 10.37 -11.89
CA ILE A 277 -10.50 8.98 -11.86
C ILE A 277 -11.07 8.22 -10.65
N GLY A 278 -11.40 8.94 -9.57
CA GLY A 278 -11.86 8.33 -8.33
C GLY A 278 -10.74 7.48 -7.70
N PRO A 279 -11.07 6.33 -7.08
CA PRO A 279 -10.06 5.45 -6.50
C PRO A 279 -9.18 4.72 -7.52
N GLY A 280 -9.51 4.83 -8.82
CA GLY A 280 -8.83 4.12 -9.90
C GLY A 280 -7.32 4.35 -9.97
N GLY A 281 -6.83 5.54 -9.60
CA GLY A 281 -5.40 5.87 -9.66
C GLY A 281 -4.56 5.07 -8.65
N LEU A 282 -4.94 5.09 -7.38
CA LEU A 282 -4.27 4.32 -6.33
C LEU A 282 -4.47 2.81 -6.51
N HIS A 283 -5.66 2.38 -6.94
CA HIS A 283 -5.92 0.99 -7.29
C HIS A 283 -5.04 0.52 -8.44
N HIS A 284 -4.83 1.36 -9.46
CA HIS A 284 -3.94 1.03 -10.58
C HIS A 284 -2.52 0.78 -10.09
N LEU A 285 -2.04 1.54 -9.09
CA LEU A 285 -0.74 1.34 -8.43
C LEU A 285 -0.72 0.25 -7.35
N ARG A 286 -1.88 -0.36 -7.03
CA ARG A 286 -2.06 -1.38 -5.98
C ARG A 286 -1.70 -0.89 -4.59
N LEU A 287 -1.95 0.39 -4.30
CA LEU A 287 -1.70 0.97 -2.99
C LEU A 287 -2.93 0.80 -2.08
N PRO A 288 -2.74 0.43 -0.79
CA PRO A 288 -3.83 0.08 0.13
C PRO A 288 -4.57 1.30 0.72
N ILE A 289 -4.51 2.45 0.05
CA ILE A 289 -5.03 3.71 0.58
C ILE A 289 -6.53 3.77 0.33
N GLN A 290 -7.29 3.84 1.42
CA GLN A 290 -8.74 3.91 1.37
C GLN A 290 -9.22 5.36 1.50
N ALA A 291 -10.45 5.61 1.05
CA ALA A 291 -11.12 6.83 1.43
C ALA A 291 -11.36 6.80 2.95
N GLY A 292 -11.22 7.95 3.61
CA GLY A 292 -11.62 8.12 5.01
C GLY A 292 -12.59 9.28 5.17
N GLU A 293 -12.96 9.57 6.41
CA GLU A 293 -13.94 10.60 6.76
C GLU A 293 -13.48 11.99 6.32
N VAL A 294 -14.28 12.66 5.51
CA VAL A 294 -13.93 13.99 4.95
C VAL A 294 -13.72 15.02 6.08
N ASP A 295 -14.51 14.90 7.15
CA ASP A 295 -14.53 15.83 8.28
C ASP A 295 -13.75 15.32 9.50
N GLN A 296 -12.79 14.41 9.31
CA GLN A 296 -11.95 13.90 10.41
C GLN A 296 -11.28 15.09 11.13
N PRO A 297 -11.40 15.19 12.47
CA PRO A 297 -10.73 16.24 13.23
C PRO A 297 -9.20 16.07 13.19
N PRO A 298 -8.43 17.16 13.31
CA PRO A 298 -6.98 17.06 13.46
C PRO A 298 -6.60 16.25 14.70
N GLU A 299 -5.59 15.39 14.56
CA GLU A 299 -5.03 14.58 15.63
C GLU A 299 -3.53 14.88 15.80
N PRO A 300 -2.96 14.68 17.02
CA PRO A 300 -1.54 14.93 17.25
C PRO A 300 -0.69 14.02 16.38
N LEU A 301 0.33 14.59 15.76
CA LEU A 301 1.31 13.86 14.99
C LEU A 301 2.47 13.42 15.88
N HIS A 302 3.04 12.26 15.56
CA HIS A 302 4.25 11.77 16.19
C HIS A 302 5.21 11.19 15.15
N VAL A 303 6.47 11.08 15.56
CA VAL A 303 7.56 10.60 14.70
C VAL A 303 7.77 9.12 15.01
N THR A 304 7.82 8.29 13.98
CA THR A 304 8.09 6.86 14.15
C THR A 304 9.55 6.61 14.50
N GLU A 305 9.92 5.39 14.87
CA GLU A 305 11.32 5.03 15.07
C GLU A 305 12.18 5.31 13.82
N THR A 306 11.70 4.90 12.64
CA THR A 306 12.35 5.22 11.36
C THR A 306 12.42 6.73 11.11
N GLY A 307 11.33 7.45 11.41
CA GLY A 307 11.29 8.91 11.33
C GLY A 307 12.35 9.58 12.20
N ASN A 308 12.59 9.11 13.42
CA ASN A 308 13.60 9.70 14.31
C ASN A 308 15.01 9.60 13.72
N VAL A 309 15.31 8.48 13.04
CA VAL A 309 16.59 8.28 12.35
C VAL A 309 16.73 9.21 11.14
N TRP A 310 15.65 9.43 10.39
CA TRP A 310 15.71 10.17 9.11
C TRP A 310 15.59 11.69 9.27
N LEU A 311 14.74 12.12 10.21
CA LEU A 311 14.38 13.53 10.37
C LEU A 311 15.30 14.27 11.35
N GLY A 312 15.96 13.54 12.25
CA GLY A 312 16.77 14.11 13.31
C GLY A 312 15.94 14.78 14.41
N PRO A 313 16.57 15.13 15.54
CA PRO A 313 15.87 15.52 16.76
C PRO A 313 15.10 16.84 16.63
N GLU A 314 15.60 17.81 15.87
CA GLU A 314 14.96 19.11 15.72
C GLU A 314 13.63 19.02 14.96
N LEU A 315 13.64 18.38 13.78
CA LEU A 315 12.43 18.20 12.99
C LEU A 315 11.47 17.24 13.70
N ALA A 316 11.99 16.21 14.38
CA ALA A 316 11.16 15.32 15.17
C ALA A 316 10.39 16.06 16.29
N ALA A 317 11.07 16.98 17.01
CA ALA A 317 10.43 17.81 18.02
C ALA A 317 9.37 18.76 17.44
N ARG A 318 9.57 19.25 16.20
CA ARG A 318 8.55 20.07 15.49
C ARG A 318 7.31 19.24 15.13
N VAL A 319 7.50 18.03 14.61
CA VAL A 319 6.40 17.11 14.30
C VAL A 319 5.55 16.87 15.55
N ALA A 320 6.17 16.56 16.69
CA ALA A 320 5.49 16.24 17.95
C ALA A 320 4.64 17.40 18.53
N ARG A 321 4.78 18.63 18.03
CA ARG A 321 3.97 19.79 18.42
C ARG A 321 2.89 20.15 17.40
N THR A 322 2.77 19.36 16.34
CA THR A 322 1.84 19.61 15.24
C THR A 322 0.67 18.64 15.32
N ALA A 323 -0.51 19.09 14.92
CA ALA A 323 -1.66 18.24 14.69
C ALA A 323 -2.11 18.36 13.23
N SER A 324 -2.63 17.29 12.65
CA SER A 324 -3.17 17.32 11.29
C SER A 324 -4.29 16.31 11.12
N THR A 325 -5.15 16.53 10.15
CA THR A 325 -6.09 15.51 9.69
C THR A 325 -5.27 14.43 8.98
N VAL A 326 -5.19 13.21 9.48
CA VAL A 326 -4.40 12.15 8.82
C VAL A 326 -5.13 11.50 7.66
N ASN A 327 -6.47 11.64 7.63
CA ASN A 327 -7.41 11.13 6.62
C ASN A 327 -6.79 10.74 5.28
N ARG A 328 -7.11 9.53 4.80
CA ARG A 328 -6.43 8.91 3.65
C ARG A 328 -4.95 8.82 3.99
N GLY A 329 -4.64 8.33 5.18
CA GLY A 329 -3.27 8.15 5.68
C GLY A 329 -2.50 7.12 4.85
N THR A 330 -1.29 6.81 5.29
CA THR A 330 -0.36 5.87 4.66
C THR A 330 -0.37 4.57 5.47
N PRO A 331 -1.38 3.70 5.26
CA PRO A 331 -1.45 2.44 5.98
C PRO A 331 -0.26 1.57 5.58
N SER A 332 0.43 1.04 6.58
CA SER A 332 1.47 0.03 6.41
C SER A 332 0.89 -1.32 6.77
N THR A 333 0.82 -2.23 5.79
CA THR A 333 0.31 -3.59 6.00
C THR A 333 1.40 -4.60 5.64
N PRO A 334 1.34 -5.85 6.13
CA PRO A 334 2.25 -6.89 5.67
C PRO A 334 2.26 -7.08 4.15
N ASN A 335 1.14 -6.75 3.48
CA ASN A 335 0.95 -6.94 2.04
C ASN A 335 1.42 -5.74 1.19
N ALA A 336 1.57 -4.58 1.82
CA ALA A 336 2.04 -3.34 1.22
C ALA A 336 2.76 -2.54 2.31
N PRO A 337 3.97 -2.98 2.71
CA PRO A 337 4.72 -2.32 3.76
C PRO A 337 5.12 -0.93 3.30
N ALA A 338 4.83 0.07 4.14
CA ALA A 338 5.25 1.45 3.94
C ALA A 338 6.37 1.80 4.92
N THR A 339 7.32 2.61 4.45
CA THR A 339 8.22 3.36 5.33
C THR A 339 7.46 4.59 5.83
N VAL A 340 6.98 4.57 7.06
CA VAL A 340 6.26 5.69 7.69
C VAL A 340 7.24 6.51 8.52
N LEU A 341 7.33 7.82 8.27
CA LEU A 341 8.21 8.73 9.02
C LEU A 341 7.43 9.53 10.08
N VAL A 342 6.22 9.95 9.72
CA VAL A 342 5.30 10.68 10.60
C VAL A 342 3.98 9.93 10.62
N ALA A 343 3.39 9.75 11.80
CA ALA A 343 2.14 9.04 12.02
C ALA A 343 1.18 9.88 12.86
N GLY A 344 -0.12 9.62 12.67
CA GLY A 344 -1.19 10.07 13.55
C GLY A 344 -1.45 9.07 14.66
N ILE A 345 -2.71 8.96 15.12
CA ILE A 345 -3.08 8.00 16.16
C ILE A 345 -3.11 6.58 15.59
N GLU A 346 -3.78 6.38 14.46
CA GLU A 346 -4.04 5.05 13.90
C GLU A 346 -3.23 4.76 12.63
N ASP A 347 -2.94 5.78 11.83
CA ASP A 347 -2.37 5.64 10.49
C ASP A 347 -1.08 6.45 10.29
N GLY A 348 -0.30 6.06 9.29
CA GLY A 348 0.80 6.88 8.81
C GLY A 348 0.30 8.20 8.23
N PHE A 349 0.98 9.31 8.53
CA PHE A 349 0.69 10.60 7.93
C PHE A 349 1.60 10.88 6.73
N ILE A 350 2.92 10.77 6.90
CA ILE A 350 3.90 10.89 5.81
C ILE A 350 4.67 9.60 5.69
N GLY A 351 4.56 8.94 4.54
CA GLY A 351 5.21 7.66 4.30
C GLY A 351 5.40 7.35 2.82
N GLY A 352 6.23 6.33 2.58
CA GLY A 352 6.66 5.93 1.25
C GLY A 352 6.45 4.44 0.99
N TYR A 353 5.91 4.11 -0.18
CA TYR A 353 5.75 2.73 -0.64
C TYR A 353 6.87 2.36 -1.60
N ARG A 354 7.43 1.16 -1.40
CA ARG A 354 8.17 0.45 -2.44
C ARG A 354 7.13 -0.26 -3.30
N LEU A 355 7.14 -0.01 -4.60
CA LEU A 355 6.36 -0.80 -5.56
C LEU A 355 7.07 -2.13 -5.80
N ASP A 356 7.26 -2.54 -7.05
CA ASP A 356 7.95 -3.79 -7.40
C ASP A 356 9.47 -3.63 -7.47
N GLY A 357 9.99 -2.42 -7.29
CA GLY A 357 11.42 -2.16 -7.31
C GLY A 357 11.92 -1.42 -6.09
N TRP A 358 13.02 -0.68 -6.27
CA TRP A 358 13.87 -0.17 -5.20
C TRP A 358 13.91 1.36 -5.08
N GLY A 359 13.06 2.08 -5.82
CA GLY A 359 12.72 3.49 -5.58
C GLY A 359 11.53 3.63 -4.62
N THR A 360 11.04 4.84 -4.39
CA THR A 360 9.95 5.07 -3.41
C THR A 360 8.91 6.03 -3.97
N LEU A 361 7.63 5.69 -3.79
CA LEU A 361 6.52 6.61 -3.94
C LEU A 361 6.14 7.15 -2.56
N TRP A 362 6.54 8.40 -2.29
CA TRP A 362 6.20 9.14 -1.08
C TRP A 362 4.88 9.86 -1.23
N ARG A 363 4.19 10.00 -0.10
CA ARG A 363 2.97 10.79 -0.02
C ARG A 363 2.74 11.35 1.38
N VAL A 364 1.81 12.29 1.43
CA VAL A 364 1.31 12.95 2.63
C VAL A 364 -0.20 12.73 2.69
N GLY A 365 -0.67 12.22 3.82
CA GLY A 365 -2.09 12.09 4.13
C GLY A 365 -2.74 13.44 4.42
N GLY A 366 -4.05 13.43 4.61
CA GLY A 366 -4.79 14.62 5.03
C GLY A 366 -5.10 15.61 3.93
N PHE A 367 -5.97 16.57 4.27
CA PHE A 367 -6.25 17.73 3.44
C PHE A 367 -5.51 18.93 3.99
N ASN A 368 -4.91 19.72 3.11
CA ASN A 368 -4.15 20.92 3.46
C ASN A 368 -3.15 20.66 4.60
N PRO A 369 -2.23 19.68 4.44
CA PRO A 369 -1.22 19.41 5.44
C PRO A 369 -0.36 20.66 5.69
N ASP A 370 0.22 20.78 6.89
CA ASP A 370 1.06 21.92 7.24
C ASP A 370 2.17 22.11 6.19
N PRO A 371 2.22 23.27 5.50
CA PRO A 371 3.16 23.47 4.41
C PRO A 371 4.63 23.39 4.82
N GLU A 372 4.97 23.94 5.99
CA GLU A 372 6.36 24.00 6.45
C GLU A 372 6.84 22.63 6.93
N LEU A 373 5.97 21.87 7.58
CA LEU A 373 6.24 20.50 7.99
C LEU A 373 6.41 19.59 6.76
N THR A 374 5.48 19.68 5.81
CA THR A 374 5.47 18.84 4.60
C THR A 374 6.77 18.98 3.81
N LYS A 375 7.18 20.22 3.53
CA LYS A 375 8.43 20.50 2.81
C LYS A 375 9.67 20.06 3.59
N ALA A 376 9.70 20.29 4.91
CA ALA A 376 10.84 19.94 5.75
C ALA A 376 11.05 18.41 5.84
N VAL A 377 9.96 17.64 6.05
CA VAL A 377 10.01 16.17 6.08
C VAL A 377 10.44 15.62 4.72
N ALA A 378 9.95 16.19 3.63
CA ALA A 378 10.35 15.78 2.29
C ALA A 378 11.83 16.03 1.99
N ALA A 379 12.35 17.20 2.33
CA ALA A 379 13.77 17.51 2.18
C ALA A 379 14.65 16.55 3.00
N ALA A 380 14.26 16.24 4.25
CA ALA A 380 14.98 15.30 5.09
C ALA A 380 14.93 13.85 4.56
N ALA A 381 13.76 13.39 4.11
CA ALA A 381 13.60 12.06 3.53
C ALA A 381 14.41 11.89 2.24
N LEU A 382 14.40 12.90 1.38
CA LEU A 382 15.19 12.91 0.14
C LEU A 382 16.70 13.01 0.42
N LEU A 383 17.12 13.76 1.46
CA LEU A 383 18.51 13.77 1.90
C LEU A 383 18.97 12.39 2.37
N HIS A 384 18.15 11.70 3.17
CA HIS A 384 18.44 10.33 3.59
C HIS A 384 18.60 9.42 2.36
N HIS A 385 17.63 9.44 1.45
CA HIS A 385 17.71 8.66 0.22
C HIS A 385 18.93 8.97 -0.64
N TYR A 386 19.38 10.22 -0.69
CA TYR A 386 20.53 10.62 -1.48
C TYR A 386 21.87 10.19 -0.84
N THR A 387 21.91 10.08 0.49
CA THR A 387 23.15 9.88 1.25
C THR A 387 23.33 8.48 1.82
N VAL A 388 22.31 7.62 1.70
CA VAL A 388 22.32 6.24 2.20
C VAL A 388 22.09 5.27 1.04
N PRO A 389 22.83 4.15 0.95
CA PRO A 389 22.57 3.12 -0.04
C PRO A 389 21.12 2.61 0.00
N PRO A 390 20.54 2.18 -1.13
CA PRO A 390 19.20 1.62 -1.16
C PRO A 390 19.07 0.44 -0.19
N ALA A 391 18.08 0.53 0.71
CA ALA A 391 17.74 -0.59 1.57
C ALA A 391 17.28 -1.82 0.73
N PRO A 392 17.53 -3.05 1.21
CA PRO A 392 16.97 -4.25 0.60
C PRO A 392 15.47 -4.16 0.43
N LEU A 393 14.93 -4.80 -0.61
CA LEU A 393 13.50 -4.80 -0.85
C LEU A 393 12.78 -5.56 0.28
N PRO A 394 11.66 -5.02 0.79
CA PRO A 394 10.83 -5.78 1.72
C PRO A 394 10.24 -7.01 1.02
N PRO A 395 9.83 -8.04 1.78
CA PRO A 395 9.16 -9.22 1.22
C PRO A 395 7.99 -8.84 0.29
N LEU A 396 7.79 -9.62 -0.78
CA LEU A 396 6.66 -9.46 -1.69
C LEU A 396 5.34 -9.69 -0.96
N GLY A 397 4.62 -8.61 -0.66
CA GLY A 397 3.29 -8.65 -0.05
C GLY A 397 2.16 -9.02 -1.02
N THR A 398 2.46 -9.36 -2.29
CA THR A 398 1.43 -9.75 -3.26
C THR A 398 0.86 -11.12 -2.91
N ARG A 399 -0.48 -11.18 -2.81
CA ARG A 399 -1.23 -12.43 -2.66
C ARG A 399 -1.78 -12.85 -4.03
N PHE A 400 -1.83 -14.15 -4.28
CA PHE A 400 -2.37 -14.71 -5.51
C PHE A 400 -3.58 -15.58 -5.18
N LEU A 401 -4.51 -15.67 -6.11
CA LEU A 401 -5.56 -16.68 -6.10
C LEU A 401 -5.00 -17.98 -6.68
N TYR A 402 -4.95 -19.00 -5.85
CA TYR A 402 -4.62 -20.37 -6.18
C TYR A 402 -5.93 -21.15 -6.26
N HIS A 403 -6.04 -22.03 -7.25
CA HIS A 403 -7.19 -22.89 -7.43
C HIS A 403 -6.71 -24.30 -7.71
N ALA A 404 -7.27 -25.26 -6.99
CA ALA A 404 -6.96 -26.67 -7.12
C ALA A 404 -8.26 -27.47 -7.23
N VAL A 405 -8.28 -28.42 -8.17
CA VAL A 405 -9.41 -29.33 -8.38
C VAL A 405 -8.95 -30.76 -8.21
N HIS A 406 -9.80 -31.56 -7.58
CA HIS A 406 -9.74 -33.01 -7.64
C HIS A 406 -11.07 -33.54 -8.17
N THR A 407 -10.98 -34.43 -9.15
CA THR A 407 -12.09 -35.22 -9.65
C THR A 407 -11.81 -36.67 -9.34
N ALA A 408 -12.70 -37.32 -8.59
CA ALA A 408 -12.60 -38.74 -8.35
C ALA A 408 -12.81 -39.47 -9.69
N HIS A 409 -11.79 -40.20 -10.15
CA HIS A 409 -11.99 -41.17 -11.23
C HIS A 409 -12.83 -42.32 -10.66
N ARG A 410 -14.04 -42.49 -11.19
CA ARG A 410 -14.87 -43.66 -10.90
C ARG A 410 -14.28 -44.92 -11.51
#